data_AF-A0A6C0M1K9-F1
#
_entry.id   AF-A0A6C0M1K9-F1
#
_cell.length_a   1.000
_cell.length_b   1.000
_cell.length_c   1.000
_cell.angle_alpha   90.00
_cell.angle_beta   90.00
_cell.angle_gamma   90.00
#
_symmetry.space_group_name_H-M   'P 1'
#
loop_
_entity.id
_entity.type
_entity.pdbx_description
1 polymer ?
#
loop_
_entity_poly.entity_id
_entity_poly.type
_entity_poly.pdbx_seq_one_letter_code
_entity_poly.pdbx_strand_id
1 'polypeptide(L)'
;MRCASVKKKNSKEACAANAVAGHTLCGRHIRVKSVTLWKDVHRQEVNGLIKCQAVWKGWKVRRMIKLAGPGAMKRSICANDEDVCTCLEKERESPLNYFGLEENGKVWWFSFGTLWDWSTRSIEPSNPYTKVPLTQDTLFRLRKLYLLRRRYRMALPAEIKTLNERMTRRWTTLCQIFRSHGFADVHPLNFVDIDRNGFRTIFRLLHDDLAAMNPKPYRLLEYCARGLRHSELPTYNYMLMSTTMLHFILMESNSYEIVFQLMSAIYRC
;
A
#
# COMPACT_ATOMS: atom_id res chain seq x y z
N MET A 1 20.99 -19.50 16.84
CA MET A 1 19.58 -19.63 17.26
C MET A 1 19.42 -20.99 17.94
N ARG A 2 18.79 -21.08 19.12
CA ARG A 2 18.60 -22.35 19.84
C ARG A 2 17.43 -23.14 19.25
N CYS A 3 17.44 -24.46 19.44
CA CYS A 3 16.35 -25.32 19.01
C CYS A 3 15.03 -24.93 19.71
N ALA A 4 13.96 -24.76 18.93
CA ALA A 4 12.64 -24.38 19.42
C ALA A 4 11.84 -25.54 20.07
N SER A 5 12.39 -26.76 20.09
CA SER A 5 11.72 -27.92 20.70
C SER A 5 12.07 -28.07 22.17
N VAL A 6 11.26 -28.84 22.88
CA VAL A 6 11.51 -29.30 24.25
C VAL A 6 12.39 -30.55 24.25
N LYS A 7 13.05 -30.81 25.39
CA LYS A 7 14.05 -31.89 25.54
C LYS A 7 13.47 -33.30 25.36
N LYS A 8 12.23 -33.52 25.80
CA LYS A 8 11.47 -34.77 25.71
C LYS A 8 9.98 -34.45 25.51
N LYS A 9 9.22 -35.39 24.93
CA LYS A 9 7.75 -35.30 24.88
C LYS A 9 7.22 -35.15 26.31
N ASN A 10 6.40 -34.13 26.57
CA ASN A 10 5.86 -33.73 27.89
C ASN A 10 6.83 -33.00 28.84
N SER A 11 8.03 -32.64 28.40
CA SER A 11 8.92 -31.76 29.17
C SER A 11 8.62 -30.29 28.90
N LYS A 12 8.76 -29.43 29.92
CA LYS A 12 8.77 -27.96 29.78
C LYS A 12 10.17 -27.39 29.53
N GLU A 13 11.22 -28.21 29.62
CA GLU A 13 12.60 -27.76 29.42
C GLU A 13 12.92 -27.59 27.92
N ALA A 14 13.42 -26.41 27.56
CA ALA A 14 13.89 -26.13 26.21
C ALA A 14 15.10 -26.99 25.84
N CYS A 15 15.17 -27.39 24.57
CA CYS A 15 16.32 -28.11 24.05
C CYS A 15 17.56 -27.20 24.03
N ALA A 16 18.65 -27.65 24.68
CA ALA A 16 19.90 -26.91 24.74
C ALA A 16 20.71 -26.92 23.42
N ALA A 17 20.34 -27.78 22.48
CA ALA A 17 21.06 -27.89 21.20
C ALA A 17 20.79 -26.67 20.31
N ASN A 18 21.81 -26.29 19.53
CA ASN A 18 21.63 -25.27 18.49
C ASN A 18 20.72 -25.80 17.37
N ALA A 19 19.91 -24.91 16.83
CA ALA A 19 19.14 -25.21 15.64
C ALA A 19 20.10 -25.42 14.45
N VAL A 20 19.73 -26.30 13.52
CA VAL A 20 20.53 -26.46 12.30
C VAL A 20 20.42 -25.20 11.45
N ALA A 21 21.49 -24.86 10.71
CA ALA A 21 21.51 -23.67 9.87
C ALA A 21 20.31 -23.63 8.92
N GLY A 22 19.54 -22.53 8.95
CA GLY A 22 18.32 -22.36 8.16
C GLY A 22 17.05 -23.00 8.74
N HIS A 23 17.11 -23.64 9.91
CA HIS A 23 15.97 -24.25 10.59
C HIS A 23 15.79 -23.74 12.03
N THR A 24 14.62 -24.01 12.60
CA THR A 24 14.27 -23.72 14.01
C THR A 24 14.53 -24.89 14.95
N LEU A 25 14.82 -26.09 14.42
CA LEU A 25 15.03 -27.32 15.20
C LEU A 25 16.48 -27.84 15.06
N CYS A 26 16.95 -28.57 16.07
CA CYS A 26 18.22 -29.30 15.99
C CYS A 26 18.05 -30.61 15.20
N GLY A 27 19.17 -31.19 14.74
CA GLY A 27 19.16 -32.42 13.94
C GLY A 27 18.45 -33.61 14.59
N ARG A 28 18.45 -33.71 15.94
CA ARG A 28 17.70 -34.76 16.66
C ARG A 28 16.19 -34.58 16.53
N HIS A 29 15.69 -33.36 16.69
CA HIS A 29 14.25 -33.09 16.65
C HIS A 29 13.68 -33.10 15.23
N ILE A 30 14.49 -32.68 14.25
CA ILE A 30 14.12 -32.76 12.84
C ILE A 30 14.38 -34.16 12.25
N ARG A 31 15.04 -35.05 13.02
CA ARG A 31 15.46 -36.41 12.64
C ARG A 31 16.35 -36.46 11.39
N VAL A 32 17.24 -35.48 11.26
CA VAL A 32 18.18 -35.36 10.14
C VAL A 32 19.59 -35.21 10.69
N LYS A 33 20.50 -36.11 10.31
CA LYS A 33 21.91 -36.07 10.71
C LYS A 33 22.70 -34.97 9.99
N SER A 34 22.40 -34.72 8.72
CA SER A 34 23.02 -33.70 7.87
C SER A 34 21.95 -32.91 7.12
N VAL A 35 21.89 -31.60 7.32
CA VAL A 35 20.98 -30.74 6.54
C VAL A 35 21.64 -30.40 5.22
N THR A 36 21.02 -30.84 4.13
CA THR A 36 21.38 -30.43 2.79
C THR A 36 20.45 -29.28 2.40
N LEU A 37 21.01 -28.08 2.16
CA LEU A 37 20.18 -26.98 1.70
C LEU A 37 19.79 -27.22 0.24
N TRP A 38 18.60 -26.74 -0.15
CA TRP A 38 18.12 -26.87 -1.53
C TRP A 38 19.17 -26.38 -2.54
N LYS A 39 19.85 -25.27 -2.24
CA LYS A 39 20.91 -24.69 -3.07
C LYS A 39 22.12 -25.61 -3.26
N ASP A 40 22.41 -26.45 -2.26
CA ASP A 40 23.58 -27.33 -2.27
C ASP A 40 23.33 -28.57 -3.11
N VAL A 41 22.05 -28.99 -3.23
CA VAL A 41 21.58 -30.05 -4.13
C VAL A 41 21.44 -29.54 -5.57
N HIS A 42 20.91 -28.32 -5.75
CA HIS A 42 20.57 -27.75 -7.07
C HIS A 42 21.59 -26.72 -7.54
N ARG A 43 22.89 -26.94 -7.31
CA ARG A 43 23.95 -25.94 -7.58
C ARG A 43 23.93 -25.41 -9.02
N GLN A 44 23.56 -26.24 -9.98
CA GLN A 44 23.47 -25.86 -11.39
C GLN A 44 22.35 -24.83 -11.65
N GLU A 45 21.24 -24.91 -10.90
CA GLU A 45 20.07 -24.02 -11.04
C GLU A 45 20.24 -22.71 -10.26
N VAL A 46 21.06 -22.72 -9.19
CA VAL A 46 21.28 -21.57 -8.31
C VAL A 46 21.74 -20.35 -9.10
N ASN A 47 22.65 -20.50 -10.05
CA ASN A 47 23.13 -19.39 -10.87
C ASN A 47 22.02 -18.78 -11.73
N GLY A 48 21.11 -19.60 -12.27
CA GLY A 48 19.93 -19.15 -13.00
C GLY A 48 18.98 -18.37 -12.10
N LEU A 49 18.67 -18.91 -10.92
CA LEU A 49 17.80 -18.25 -9.95
C LEU A 49 18.37 -16.91 -9.45
N ILE A 50 19.68 -16.82 -9.21
CA ILE A 50 20.34 -15.56 -8.83
C ILE A 50 20.15 -14.50 -9.93
N LYS A 51 20.28 -14.89 -11.21
CA LYS A 51 20.02 -13.98 -12.35
C LYS A 51 18.56 -13.54 -12.39
N CYS A 52 17.61 -14.47 -12.24
CA CYS A 52 16.18 -14.13 -12.18
C CYS A 52 15.88 -13.16 -11.03
N GLN A 53 16.46 -13.40 -9.85
CA GLN A 53 16.32 -12.50 -8.70
C GLN A 53 16.91 -11.12 -8.97
N ALA A 54 18.08 -11.03 -9.60
CA ALA A 54 18.71 -9.76 -9.95
C ALA A 54 17.85 -8.95 -10.94
N VAL A 55 17.32 -9.61 -11.98
CA VAL A 55 16.41 -9.00 -12.95
C VAL A 55 15.15 -8.48 -12.27
N TRP A 56 14.51 -9.29 -11.41
CA TRP A 56 13.31 -8.89 -10.69
C TRP A 56 13.57 -7.74 -9.72
N LYS A 57 14.65 -7.78 -8.93
CA LYS A 57 15.04 -6.70 -8.01
C LYS A 57 15.30 -5.40 -8.76
N GLY A 58 16.02 -5.47 -9.88
CA GLY A 58 16.27 -4.31 -10.74
C GLY A 58 14.99 -3.74 -11.34
N TRP A 59 14.10 -4.60 -11.87
CA TRP A 59 12.81 -4.17 -12.40
C TRP A 59 11.95 -3.49 -11.32
N LYS A 60 11.90 -4.06 -10.11
CA LYS A 60 11.18 -3.51 -8.97
C LYS A 60 11.64 -2.09 -8.65
N VAL A 61 12.95 -1.87 -8.52
CA VAL A 61 13.53 -0.54 -8.23
C VAL A 61 13.25 0.45 -9.36
N ARG A 62 13.50 0.06 -10.62
CA ARG A 62 13.23 0.92 -11.78
C ARG A 62 11.76 1.31 -11.89
N ARG A 63 10.85 0.38 -11.60
CA ARG A 63 9.40 0.66 -11.57
C ARG A 63 9.05 1.71 -10.52
N MET A 64 9.63 1.63 -9.32
CA MET A 64 9.42 2.61 -8.26
C MET A 64 9.93 3.99 -8.67
N ILE A 65 11.16 4.06 -9.19
CA ILE A 65 11.78 5.31 -9.67
C ILE A 65 10.96 5.93 -10.81
N LYS A 66 10.45 5.12 -11.74
CA LYS A 66 9.59 5.60 -12.83
C LYS A 66 8.30 6.24 -12.30
N LEU A 67 7.69 5.67 -11.25
CA LEU A 67 6.49 6.24 -10.62
C LEU A 67 6.81 7.50 -9.82
N ALA A 68 7.97 7.54 -9.16
CA ALA A 68 8.44 8.71 -8.43
C ALA A 68 8.53 9.95 -9.34
N GLY A 69 8.84 9.78 -10.63
CA GLY A 69 8.74 10.83 -11.63
C GLY A 69 10.07 11.53 -11.95
N PRO A 70 10.03 12.67 -12.66
CA PRO A 70 11.23 13.36 -13.11
C PRO A 70 12.07 13.85 -11.93
N GLY A 71 13.38 13.95 -12.13
CA GLY A 71 14.33 14.42 -11.11
C GLY A 71 14.75 13.36 -10.09
N ALA A 72 14.07 12.20 -10.01
CA ALA A 72 14.38 11.15 -9.03
C ALA A 72 15.85 10.70 -9.06
N MET A 73 16.43 10.62 -10.26
CA MET A 73 17.84 10.26 -10.48
C MET A 73 18.75 11.44 -10.88
N LYS A 74 18.18 12.57 -11.30
CA LYS A 74 18.93 13.75 -11.76
C LYS A 74 18.37 15.00 -11.10
N ARG A 75 18.84 15.31 -9.89
CA ARG A 75 18.29 16.39 -9.04
C ARG A 75 18.57 17.79 -9.55
N SER A 76 19.59 17.95 -10.40
CA SER A 76 19.97 19.24 -10.99
C SER A 76 18.86 19.89 -11.83
N ILE A 77 17.83 19.15 -12.25
CA ILE A 77 16.71 19.69 -13.03
C ILE A 77 15.57 20.23 -12.15
N CYS A 78 15.63 20.02 -10.83
CA CYS A 78 14.56 20.42 -9.92
C CYS A 78 14.65 21.92 -9.62
N ALA A 79 13.49 22.58 -9.61
CA ALA A 79 13.35 24.02 -9.43
C ALA A 79 13.45 24.47 -7.96
N ASN A 80 13.10 23.60 -7.01
CA ASN A 80 13.27 23.84 -5.58
C ASN A 80 14.48 23.08 -5.03
N ASP A 81 15.15 23.66 -4.04
CA ASP A 81 16.32 23.07 -3.40
C ASP A 81 15.96 22.19 -2.20
N GLU A 82 14.92 22.55 -1.46
CA GLU A 82 14.47 21.85 -0.25
C GLU A 82 13.02 21.35 -0.35
N ASP A 83 12.67 20.36 0.46
CA ASP A 83 11.28 19.91 0.67
C ASP A 83 10.56 20.78 1.71
N VAL A 84 9.31 21.11 1.43
CA VAL A 84 8.49 22.05 2.23
C VAL A 84 8.20 21.58 3.66
N CYS A 85 8.24 20.27 3.94
CA CYS A 85 7.93 19.76 5.28
C CYS A 85 9.14 19.15 5.99
N THR A 86 10.02 18.45 5.27
CA THR A 86 11.20 17.83 5.89
C THR A 86 12.39 18.78 5.98
N CYS A 87 12.38 19.89 5.22
CA CYS A 87 13.51 20.80 5.04
C CYS A 87 14.80 20.08 4.60
N LEU A 88 14.65 18.90 3.99
CA LEU A 88 15.78 18.17 3.41
C LEU A 88 16.11 18.77 2.05
N GLU A 89 17.40 18.89 1.77
CA GLU A 89 17.91 19.24 0.44
C GLU A 89 17.70 18.07 -0.56
N LYS A 90 17.55 18.43 -1.83
CA LYS A 90 17.24 17.50 -2.93
C LYS A 90 18.29 16.42 -3.12
N GLU A 91 19.55 16.68 -2.82
CA GLU A 91 20.67 15.72 -2.91
C GLU A 91 20.66 14.69 -1.77
N ARG A 92 20.02 15.04 -0.64
CA ARG A 92 20.01 14.20 0.58
C ARG A 92 18.82 13.24 0.62
N GLU A 93 17.77 13.51 -0.16
CA GLU A 93 16.58 12.65 -0.22
C GLU A 93 16.83 11.39 -1.07
N SER A 94 16.52 10.22 -0.48
CA SER A 94 16.68 8.93 -1.16
C SER A 94 15.81 8.87 -2.43
N PRO A 95 16.31 8.33 -3.56
CA PRO A 95 15.50 8.14 -4.77
C PRO A 95 14.21 7.33 -4.55
N LEU A 96 14.20 6.45 -3.54
CA LEU A 96 13.01 5.67 -3.21
C LEU A 96 11.98 6.44 -2.38
N ASN A 97 12.40 7.50 -1.69
CA ASN A 97 11.53 8.38 -0.92
C ASN A 97 11.23 9.70 -1.63
N TYR A 98 11.75 9.88 -2.84
CA TYR A 98 11.48 11.05 -3.67
C TYR A 98 10.13 10.95 -4.39
N PHE A 99 9.54 12.10 -4.67
CA PHE A 99 8.47 12.24 -5.65
C PHE A 99 8.60 13.56 -6.41
N GLY A 100 8.45 13.51 -7.73
CA GLY A 100 8.57 14.64 -8.62
C GLY A 100 7.39 14.75 -9.58
N LEU A 101 7.09 15.98 -9.94
CA LEU A 101 6.11 16.34 -10.95
C LEU A 101 6.65 17.45 -11.84
N GLU A 102 6.17 17.50 -13.08
CA GLU A 102 6.48 18.55 -14.02
C GLU A 102 5.29 19.51 -14.08
N GLU A 103 5.57 20.80 -13.99
CA GLU A 103 4.60 21.87 -14.02
C GLU A 103 5.21 23.08 -14.70
N ASN A 104 4.57 23.58 -15.76
CA ASN A 104 5.05 24.74 -16.53
C ASN A 104 6.52 24.60 -16.98
N GLY A 105 6.91 23.41 -17.45
CA GLY A 105 8.27 23.10 -17.90
C GLY A 105 9.32 23.04 -16.79
N LYS A 106 8.92 23.12 -15.52
CA LYS A 106 9.79 23.01 -14.35
C LYS A 106 9.50 21.72 -13.60
N VAL A 107 10.53 21.09 -13.05
CA VAL A 107 10.38 19.92 -12.20
C VAL A 107 10.35 20.35 -10.74
N TRP A 108 9.26 20.06 -10.05
CA TRP A 108 9.14 20.27 -8.61
C TRP A 108 9.29 18.94 -7.90
N TRP A 109 10.06 18.94 -6.82
CA TRP A 109 10.30 17.74 -6.05
C TRP A 109 9.85 17.85 -4.60
N PHE A 110 9.51 16.68 -4.05
CA PHE A 110 9.04 16.52 -2.69
C PHE A 110 9.56 15.20 -2.12
N SER A 111 9.63 15.13 -0.80
CA SER A 111 9.59 13.83 -0.14
C SER A 111 8.23 13.19 -0.39
N PHE A 112 8.22 11.89 -0.66
CA PHE A 112 7.01 11.10 -0.90
C PHE A 112 6.04 11.23 0.28
N GLY A 113 6.56 11.25 1.51
CA GLY A 113 5.74 11.44 2.72
C GLY A 113 5.06 12.81 2.75
N THR A 114 5.80 13.86 2.41
CA THR A 114 5.29 15.24 2.32
C THR A 114 4.15 15.34 1.33
N LEU A 115 4.37 14.92 0.08
CA LEU A 115 3.33 15.07 -0.94
C LEU A 115 2.14 14.12 -0.70
N TRP A 116 2.38 12.91 -0.18
CA TRP A 116 1.30 12.01 0.22
C TRP A 116 0.41 12.67 1.28
N ASP A 117 1.01 13.12 2.38
CA ASP A 117 0.29 13.79 3.46
C ASP A 117 -0.49 15.00 2.93
N TRP A 118 0.19 15.86 2.18
CA TRP A 118 -0.39 17.07 1.58
C TRP A 118 -1.59 16.75 0.68
N SER A 119 -1.45 15.75 -0.19
CA SER A 119 -2.48 15.35 -1.15
C SER A 119 -3.76 14.84 -0.48
N THR A 120 -3.68 14.35 0.76
CA THR A 120 -4.84 13.78 1.48
C THR A 120 -5.65 14.83 2.23
N ARG A 121 -5.19 16.09 2.27
CA ARG A 121 -5.85 17.18 3.02
C ARG A 121 -7.01 17.83 2.28
N SER A 122 -7.02 17.79 0.95
CA SER A 122 -8.04 18.42 0.10
C SER A 122 -8.44 17.47 -1.03
N ILE A 123 -9.68 17.59 -1.54
CA ILE A 123 -10.14 16.84 -2.71
C ILE A 123 -9.44 17.31 -3.97
N GLU A 124 -9.07 18.59 -4.04
CA GLU A 124 -8.31 19.18 -5.13
C GLU A 124 -6.97 19.64 -4.56
N PRO A 125 -6.05 18.70 -4.29
CA PRO A 125 -4.77 19.06 -3.75
C PRO A 125 -3.98 19.82 -4.80
N SER A 126 -3.25 20.83 -4.35
CA SER A 126 -2.38 21.65 -5.19
C SER A 126 -0.92 21.44 -4.82
N ASN A 127 -0.03 21.79 -5.75
CA ASN A 127 1.38 21.94 -5.48
C ASN A 127 1.59 22.92 -4.29
N PRO A 128 2.32 22.52 -3.23
CA PRO A 128 2.57 23.38 -2.07
C PRO A 128 3.21 24.73 -2.41
N TYR A 129 4.08 24.77 -3.42
CA TYR A 129 4.84 25.95 -3.81
C TYR A 129 4.06 26.89 -4.72
N THR A 130 3.40 26.35 -5.75
CA THR A 130 2.78 27.16 -6.80
C THR A 130 1.26 27.29 -6.68
N LYS A 131 0.64 26.48 -5.82
CA LYS A 131 -0.82 26.37 -5.64
C LYS A 131 -1.59 25.92 -6.90
N VAL A 132 -0.89 25.46 -7.93
CA VAL A 132 -1.50 24.84 -9.11
C VAL A 132 -2.06 23.46 -8.73
N PRO A 133 -3.30 23.12 -9.12
CA PRO A 133 -3.88 21.80 -8.86
C PRO A 133 -3.03 20.65 -9.40
N LEU A 134 -2.88 19.59 -8.60
CA LEU A 134 -2.17 18.39 -9.02
C LEU A 134 -2.97 17.65 -10.09
N THR A 135 -2.28 17.22 -11.15
CA THR A 135 -2.91 16.47 -12.23
C THR A 135 -3.37 15.07 -11.77
N GLN A 136 -4.38 14.53 -12.45
CA GLN A 136 -4.88 13.18 -12.17
C GLN A 136 -3.78 12.11 -12.32
N ASP A 137 -2.91 12.24 -13.33
CA ASP A 137 -1.75 11.35 -13.49
C ASP A 137 -0.82 11.40 -12.27
N THR A 138 -0.53 12.60 -11.76
CA THR A 138 0.32 12.77 -10.58
C THR A 138 -0.28 12.08 -9.36
N LEU A 139 -1.58 12.26 -9.11
CA LEU A 139 -2.28 11.58 -8.01
C LEU A 139 -2.32 10.06 -8.22
N PHE A 140 -2.53 9.60 -9.45
CA PHE A 140 -2.47 8.17 -9.79
C PHE A 140 -1.10 7.57 -9.49
N ARG A 141 -0.01 8.22 -9.94
CA ARG A 141 1.37 7.78 -9.67
C ARG A 141 1.66 7.72 -8.18
N LEU A 142 1.26 8.77 -7.45
CA LEU A 142 1.46 8.89 -6.00
C LEU A 142 0.74 7.75 -5.25
N ARG A 143 -0.53 7.49 -5.58
CA ARG A 143 -1.31 6.37 -5.03
C ARG A 143 -0.69 5.02 -5.39
N LYS A 144 -0.25 4.84 -6.63
CA LYS A 144 0.40 3.59 -7.06
C LYS A 144 1.69 3.33 -6.31
N LEU A 145 2.47 4.39 -6.07
CA LEU A 145 3.71 4.32 -5.30
C LEU A 145 3.42 3.92 -3.84
N TYR A 146 2.41 4.51 -3.20
CA TYR A 146 1.96 4.12 -1.85
C TYR A 146 1.63 2.61 -1.77
N LEU A 147 0.84 2.09 -2.71
CA LEU A 147 0.48 0.67 -2.75
C LEU A 147 1.70 -0.25 -2.93
N LEU A 148 2.65 0.14 -3.78
CA LEU A 148 3.87 -0.64 -3.98
C LEU A 148 4.76 -0.62 -2.73
N ARG A 149 4.92 0.52 -2.07
CA ARG A 149 5.66 0.62 -0.79
C ARG A 149 5.06 -0.32 0.24
N ARG A 150 3.73 -0.34 0.37
CA ARG A 150 3.03 -1.26 1.27
C ARG A 150 3.27 -2.72 0.89
N ARG A 151 3.10 -3.08 -0.38
CA ARG A 151 3.32 -4.45 -0.89
C ARG A 151 4.74 -4.94 -0.66
N TYR A 152 5.70 -4.02 -0.73
CA TYR A 152 7.12 -4.30 -0.56
C TYR A 152 7.64 -4.10 0.86
N ARG A 153 6.74 -3.83 1.83
CA ARG A 153 7.07 -3.59 3.25
C ARG A 153 8.12 -2.48 3.44
N MET A 154 8.03 -1.44 2.63
CA MET A 154 8.83 -0.22 2.78
C MET A 154 8.17 0.71 3.81
N ALA A 155 8.93 1.66 4.34
CA ALA A 155 8.39 2.68 5.23
C ALA A 155 7.23 3.43 4.57
N LEU A 156 6.10 3.54 5.26
CA LEU A 156 4.98 4.37 4.84
C LEU A 156 4.99 5.67 5.63
N PRO A 157 4.37 6.76 5.12
CA PRO A 157 4.20 7.99 5.87
C PRO A 157 3.46 7.68 7.18
N ALA A 158 3.80 8.41 8.24
CA ALA A 158 3.19 8.19 9.54
C ALA A 158 1.67 8.34 9.44
N GLU A 159 0.94 7.43 10.07
CA GLU A 159 -0.51 7.56 10.19
C GLU A 159 -0.83 8.72 11.14
N ILE A 160 -1.89 9.46 10.80
CA ILE A 160 -2.44 10.51 11.64
C ILE A 160 -2.94 9.89 12.94
N LYS A 161 -2.77 10.58 14.08
CA LYS A 161 -3.13 10.02 15.39
C LYS A 161 -4.64 10.04 15.63
N THR A 162 -5.31 11.10 15.18
CA THR A 162 -6.74 11.38 15.37
C THR A 162 -7.59 10.54 14.43
N LEU A 163 -8.53 9.76 14.98
CA LEU A 163 -9.40 8.85 14.22
C LEU A 163 -10.22 9.58 13.16
N ASN A 164 -10.91 10.66 13.56
CA ASN A 164 -11.78 11.41 12.67
C ASN A 164 -10.99 11.95 11.48
N GLU A 165 -9.82 12.53 11.74
CA GLU A 165 -8.96 13.03 10.69
C GLU A 165 -8.50 11.91 9.74
N ARG A 166 -8.11 10.74 10.26
CA ARG A 166 -7.78 9.57 9.41
C ARG A 166 -8.93 9.15 8.51
N MET A 167 -10.15 9.12 9.05
CA MET A 167 -11.36 8.77 8.31
C MET A 167 -11.62 9.81 7.22
N THR A 168 -11.60 11.10 7.57
CA THR A 168 -11.74 12.21 6.63
C THR A 168 -10.71 12.13 5.52
N ARG A 169 -9.43 11.95 5.83
CA ARG A 169 -8.36 11.88 4.82
C ARG A 169 -8.53 10.71 3.85
N ARG A 170 -9.01 9.56 4.32
CA ARG A 170 -9.32 8.41 3.46
C ARG A 170 -10.51 8.68 2.56
N TRP A 171 -11.57 9.28 3.12
CA TRP A 171 -12.71 9.72 2.31
C TRP A 171 -12.31 10.79 1.31
N THR A 172 -11.40 11.70 1.64
CA THR A 172 -10.82 12.66 0.70
C THR A 172 -10.15 11.95 -0.47
N THR A 173 -9.31 10.94 -0.20
CA THR A 173 -8.67 10.19 -1.29
C THR A 173 -9.67 9.37 -2.11
N LEU A 174 -10.73 8.83 -1.50
CA LEU A 174 -11.82 8.17 -2.24
C LEU A 174 -12.56 9.18 -3.13
N CYS A 175 -12.92 10.35 -2.61
CA CYS A 175 -13.56 11.43 -3.36
C CYS A 175 -12.71 11.90 -4.55
N GLN A 176 -11.39 11.99 -4.38
CA GLN A 176 -10.48 12.27 -5.50
C GLN A 176 -10.60 11.24 -6.63
N ILE A 177 -10.74 9.96 -6.29
CA ILE A 177 -10.89 8.88 -7.28
C ILE A 177 -12.28 8.95 -7.93
N PHE A 178 -13.32 9.23 -7.16
CA PHE A 178 -14.67 9.42 -7.69
C PHE A 178 -14.73 10.60 -8.67
N ARG A 179 -14.20 11.77 -8.30
CA ARG A 179 -14.13 12.92 -9.20
C ARG A 179 -13.32 12.63 -10.46
N SER A 180 -12.23 11.86 -10.36
CA SER A 180 -11.46 11.49 -11.55
C SER A 180 -12.20 10.58 -12.53
N HIS A 181 -13.32 9.99 -12.10
CA HIS A 181 -14.20 9.17 -12.91
C HIS A 181 -15.54 9.85 -13.22
N GLY A 182 -15.65 11.17 -13.03
CA GLY A 182 -16.82 11.97 -13.44
C GLY A 182 -17.87 12.22 -12.34
N PHE A 183 -17.66 11.72 -11.12
CA PHE A 183 -18.57 11.98 -10.00
C PHE A 183 -18.19 13.30 -9.30
N ALA A 184 -18.53 14.45 -9.89
CA ALA A 184 -18.04 15.77 -9.46
C ALA A 184 -18.52 16.20 -8.04
N ASP A 185 -19.78 15.92 -7.69
CA ASP A 185 -20.43 16.45 -6.47
C ASP A 185 -20.12 15.67 -5.19
N VAL A 186 -19.20 14.71 -5.25
CA VAL A 186 -18.79 13.93 -4.09
C VAL A 186 -17.89 14.75 -3.16
N HIS A 187 -18.20 14.69 -1.86
CA HIS A 187 -17.44 15.33 -0.79
C HIS A 187 -17.30 14.39 0.41
N PRO A 188 -16.18 14.37 1.15
CA PRO A 188 -15.98 13.49 2.31
C PRO A 188 -17.07 13.59 3.37
N LEU A 189 -17.63 14.79 3.55
CA LEU A 189 -18.72 15.03 4.51
C LEU A 189 -19.99 14.26 4.17
N ASN A 190 -20.22 13.92 2.89
CA ASN A 190 -21.37 13.12 2.46
C ASN A 190 -21.32 11.68 3.03
N PHE A 191 -20.18 11.25 3.57
CA PHE A 191 -19.92 9.89 4.01
C PHE A 191 -19.55 9.79 5.50
N VAL A 192 -19.65 10.89 6.25
CA VAL A 192 -19.29 10.94 7.68
C VAL A 192 -20.24 10.10 8.53
N ASP A 193 -21.50 10.00 8.12
CA ASP A 193 -22.55 9.32 8.88
C ASP A 193 -22.67 7.82 8.57
N ILE A 194 -21.81 7.28 7.69
CA ILE A 194 -21.79 5.85 7.40
C ILE A 194 -21.36 5.10 8.64
N ASP A 195 -22.32 4.43 9.26
CA ASP A 195 -22.11 3.64 10.46
C ASP A 195 -21.62 2.22 10.14
N ARG A 196 -21.51 1.39 11.18
CA ARG A 196 -21.09 -0.01 11.04
C ARG A 196 -22.01 -0.81 10.13
N ASN A 197 -23.32 -0.59 10.19
CA ASN A 197 -24.27 -1.34 9.38
C ASN A 197 -24.20 -0.88 7.91
N GLY A 198 -24.04 0.43 7.68
CA GLY A 198 -23.76 0.99 6.36
C GLY A 198 -22.55 0.33 5.72
N PHE A 199 -21.40 0.24 6.41
CA PHE A 199 -20.23 -0.47 5.87
C PHE A 199 -20.49 -1.94 5.54
N ARG A 200 -21.27 -2.66 6.36
CA ARG A 200 -21.63 -4.06 6.08
C ARG A 200 -22.48 -4.17 4.82
N THR A 201 -23.45 -3.26 4.66
CA THR A 201 -24.30 -3.20 3.47
C THR A 201 -23.47 -2.86 2.23
N ILE A 202 -22.58 -1.86 2.31
CA ILE A 202 -21.65 -1.51 1.21
C ILE A 202 -20.84 -2.74 0.78
N PHE A 203 -20.20 -3.45 1.70
CA PHE A 203 -19.40 -4.61 1.34
C PHE A 203 -20.21 -5.78 0.80
N ARG A 204 -21.45 -5.97 1.26
CA ARG A 204 -22.33 -7.02 0.73
C ARG A 204 -22.74 -6.68 -0.70
N LEU A 205 -23.27 -5.49 -0.94
CA LEU A 205 -23.67 -5.02 -2.27
C LEU A 205 -22.49 -5.07 -3.25
N LEU A 206 -21.36 -4.48 -2.87
CA LEU A 206 -20.17 -4.48 -3.70
C LEU A 206 -19.65 -5.90 -3.97
N HIS A 207 -19.67 -6.79 -2.98
CA HIS A 207 -19.25 -8.18 -3.20
C HIS A 207 -20.12 -8.88 -4.25
N ASP A 208 -21.44 -8.72 -4.16
CA ASP A 208 -22.39 -9.36 -5.06
C ASP A 208 -22.25 -8.80 -6.49
N ASP A 209 -22.13 -7.46 -6.62
CA ASP A 209 -21.91 -6.80 -7.91
C ASP A 209 -20.58 -7.24 -8.55
N LEU A 210 -19.48 -7.28 -7.77
CA LEU A 210 -18.18 -7.75 -8.26
C LEU A 210 -18.18 -9.25 -8.62
N ALA A 211 -18.99 -10.06 -7.93
CA ALA A 211 -19.08 -11.50 -8.20
C ALA A 211 -19.83 -11.81 -9.50
N ALA A 212 -20.71 -10.89 -9.93
CA ALA A 212 -21.42 -10.92 -11.20
C ALA A 212 -20.56 -10.46 -12.39
N MET A 213 -19.46 -9.74 -12.16
CA MET A 213 -18.57 -9.28 -13.24
C MET A 213 -17.83 -10.43 -13.94
N ASN A 214 -17.55 -10.26 -15.24
CA ASN A 214 -16.74 -11.17 -16.02
C ASN A 214 -15.65 -10.39 -16.80
N PRO A 215 -14.35 -10.60 -16.53
CA PRO A 215 -13.78 -11.55 -15.58
C PRO A 215 -13.94 -11.12 -14.11
N LYS A 216 -14.02 -12.10 -13.20
CA LYS A 216 -14.18 -11.85 -11.76
C LYS A 216 -12.92 -11.23 -11.14
N PRO A 217 -13.02 -10.07 -10.47
CA PRO A 217 -11.89 -9.45 -9.78
C PRO A 217 -11.65 -10.12 -8.41
N TYR A 218 -11.13 -11.35 -8.40
CA TYR A 218 -10.93 -12.17 -7.19
C TYR A 218 -10.24 -11.45 -6.02
N ARG A 219 -9.26 -10.60 -6.31
CA ARG A 219 -8.54 -9.84 -5.28
C ARG A 219 -9.43 -8.80 -4.58
N LEU A 220 -10.35 -8.18 -5.32
CA LEU A 220 -11.29 -7.20 -4.76
C LEU A 220 -12.41 -7.89 -3.98
N LEU A 221 -12.87 -9.04 -4.48
CA LEU A 221 -13.77 -9.93 -3.74
C LEU A 221 -13.16 -10.34 -2.38
N GLU A 222 -11.85 -10.63 -2.35
CA GLU A 222 -11.16 -10.95 -1.10
C GLU A 222 -11.18 -9.78 -0.11
N TYR A 223 -11.00 -8.54 -0.56
CA TYR A 223 -11.12 -7.36 0.32
C TYR A 223 -12.54 -7.19 0.85
N CYS A 224 -13.56 -7.39 0.02
CA CYS A 224 -14.96 -7.32 0.45
C CYS A 224 -15.28 -8.42 1.47
N ALA A 225 -14.84 -9.65 1.22
CA ALA A 225 -15.00 -10.77 2.15
C ALA A 225 -14.29 -10.51 3.49
N ARG A 226 -13.10 -9.90 3.48
CA ARG A 226 -12.42 -9.45 4.71
C ARG A 226 -13.23 -8.37 5.44
N GLY A 227 -13.78 -7.40 4.70
CA GLY A 227 -14.68 -6.38 5.23
C GLY A 227 -15.92 -6.96 5.93
N LEU A 228 -16.45 -8.09 5.44
CA LEU A 228 -17.58 -8.78 6.07
C LEU A 228 -17.17 -9.66 7.25
N ARG A 229 -16.06 -10.40 7.15
CA ARG A 229 -15.60 -11.36 8.19
C ARG A 229 -15.22 -10.69 9.50
N HIS A 230 -14.60 -9.52 9.46
CA HIS A 230 -14.16 -8.82 10.67
C HIS A 230 -15.27 -8.01 11.35
N SER A 231 -16.52 -8.35 11.09
CA SER A 231 -17.68 -7.70 11.72
C SER A 231 -17.74 -7.89 13.24
N GLU A 232 -16.87 -8.69 13.86
CA GLU A 232 -16.77 -8.86 15.31
C GLU A 232 -15.87 -7.81 15.99
N LEU A 233 -15.09 -7.05 15.22
CA LEU A 233 -14.24 -5.99 15.77
C LEU A 233 -15.08 -4.92 16.49
N PRO A 234 -14.50 -4.22 17.49
CA PRO A 234 -15.11 -3.02 18.03
C PRO A 234 -15.47 -2.04 16.92
N THR A 235 -16.63 -1.37 17.04
CA THR A 235 -17.21 -0.53 15.98
C THR A 235 -16.19 0.42 15.33
N TYR A 236 -15.39 1.11 16.15
CA TYR A 236 -14.36 2.03 15.66
C TYR A 236 -13.28 1.35 14.81
N ASN A 237 -12.76 0.21 15.29
CA ASN A 237 -11.74 -0.56 14.56
C ASN A 237 -12.31 -1.14 13.27
N TYR A 238 -13.58 -1.54 13.30
CA TYR A 238 -14.29 -2.01 12.12
C TYR A 238 -14.41 -0.91 11.07
N MET A 239 -14.96 0.25 11.40
CA MET A 239 -15.13 1.37 10.46
C MET A 239 -13.80 1.82 9.84
N LEU A 240 -12.75 1.88 10.66
CA LEU A 240 -11.41 2.22 10.19
C LEU A 240 -10.84 1.15 9.25
N MET A 241 -11.00 -0.12 9.57
CA MET A 241 -10.59 -1.20 8.68
C MET A 241 -11.38 -1.16 7.37
N SER A 242 -12.70 -0.95 7.46
CA SER A 242 -13.62 -0.86 6.33
C SER A 242 -13.22 0.24 5.36
N THR A 243 -13.03 1.47 5.83
CA THR A 243 -12.54 2.58 4.98
C THR A 243 -11.18 2.28 4.38
N THR A 244 -10.30 1.61 5.12
CA THR A 244 -8.99 1.17 4.60
C THR A 244 -9.15 0.18 3.44
N MET A 245 -10.07 -0.77 3.55
CA MET A 245 -10.33 -1.75 2.48
C MET A 245 -10.93 -1.07 1.25
N LEU A 246 -11.90 -0.17 1.42
CA LEU A 246 -12.46 0.61 0.31
C LEU A 246 -11.37 1.43 -0.40
N HIS A 247 -10.50 2.06 0.38
CA HIS A 247 -9.35 2.80 -0.14
C HIS A 247 -8.44 1.90 -0.98
N PHE A 248 -8.14 0.68 -0.52
CA PHE A 248 -7.34 -0.26 -1.31
C PHE A 248 -8.04 -0.79 -2.55
N ILE A 249 -9.36 -1.05 -2.48
CA ILE A 249 -10.15 -1.46 -3.63
C ILE A 249 -9.99 -0.42 -4.73
N LEU A 250 -10.26 0.85 -4.44
CA LEU A 250 -10.19 1.92 -5.43
C LEU A 250 -8.76 2.28 -5.87
N MET A 251 -7.78 2.27 -4.99
CA MET A 251 -6.40 2.56 -5.41
C MET A 251 -5.83 1.45 -6.31
N GLU A 252 -6.29 0.20 -6.13
CA GLU A 252 -5.85 -0.91 -6.96
C GLU A 252 -6.62 -0.99 -8.29
N SER A 253 -7.88 -0.55 -8.33
CA SER A 253 -8.72 -0.51 -9.52
C SER A 253 -8.64 0.84 -10.25
N ASN A 254 -8.24 0.84 -11.51
CA ASN A 254 -8.39 2.00 -12.40
C ASN A 254 -9.56 1.81 -13.37
N SER A 255 -10.61 1.11 -12.94
CA SER A 255 -11.78 0.79 -13.77
C SER A 255 -12.97 1.63 -13.31
N TYR A 256 -13.57 2.34 -14.26
CA TYR A 256 -14.82 3.06 -14.04
C TYR A 256 -15.91 2.16 -13.46
N GLU A 257 -16.02 0.92 -13.94
CA GLU A 257 -17.04 -0.02 -13.47
C GLU A 257 -16.92 -0.28 -11.96
N ILE A 258 -15.72 -0.52 -11.45
CA ILE A 258 -15.50 -0.78 -10.02
C ILE A 258 -15.81 0.47 -9.19
N VAL A 259 -15.43 1.63 -9.70
CA VAL A 259 -15.71 2.93 -9.06
C VAL A 259 -17.23 3.17 -9.00
N PHE A 260 -17.93 2.92 -10.11
CA PHE A 260 -19.38 3.03 -10.21
C PHE A 260 -20.09 2.07 -9.26
N GLN A 261 -19.69 0.79 -9.20
CA GLN A 261 -20.31 -0.18 -8.29
C GLN A 261 -20.13 0.23 -6.82
N LEU A 262 -18.95 0.70 -6.43
CA LEU A 262 -18.74 1.19 -5.07
C LEU A 262 -19.59 2.43 -4.77
N MET A 263 -19.65 3.41 -5.70
CA MET A 263 -20.52 4.58 -5.51
C MET A 263 -21.99 4.19 -5.39
N SER A 264 -22.45 3.26 -6.23
CA SER A 264 -23.82 2.75 -6.16
C SER A 264 -24.11 2.06 -4.82
N ALA A 265 -23.17 1.25 -4.31
CA ALA A 265 -23.29 0.62 -3.01
C ALA A 265 -23.33 1.63 -1.86
N ILE A 266 -22.53 2.70 -1.94
CA ILE A 266 -22.50 3.77 -0.94
C ILE A 266 -23.84 4.53 -0.90
N TYR A 267 -24.39 4.93 -2.05
CA TYR A 267 -25.65 5.70 -2.10
C TYR A 267 -26.92 4.91 -1.70
N ARG A 268 -26.82 3.58 -1.60
CA ARG A 268 -27.92 2.71 -1.14
C ARG A 268 -27.89 2.45 0.37
N CYS A 269 -26.95 3.05 1.09
CA CYS A 269 -26.79 2.94 2.55
C CYS A 269 -27.16 4.25 3.22
#